data_AF-A0A8T6SCJ7-F1
#
_entry.id   AF-A0A8T6SCJ7-F1
#
_cell.length_a   1.000
_cell.length_b   1.000
_cell.length_c   1.000
_cell.angle_alpha   90.00
_cell.angle_beta   90.00
_cell.angle_gamma   90.00
#
_symmetry.space_group_name_H-M   'P 1'
#
loop_
_entity.id
_entity.type
_entity.pdbx_description
1 polymer ?
#
loop_
_entity_poly.entity_id
_entity_poly.type
_entity_poly.pdbx_seq_one_letter_code
_entity_poly.pdbx_strand_id
1 'polypeptide(L)' 'KQVAEIPADSFERAVKRSDKPVIVEFWIKSCGNCQKFRPVYEKLPEIFGDKVEFLKMNMFLSLENLKLAE' A
#
# COMPACT_ATOMS: atom_id res chain seq x y z
N LYS A 1 1.75 0.43 -14.20
CA LYS A 1 1.98 1.58 -13.27
C LYS A 1 2.54 0.99 -11.98
N GLN A 2 3.68 1.44 -11.47
CA GLN A 2 4.30 0.80 -10.30
C GLN A 2 3.58 1.22 -9.00
N VAL A 3 3.32 0.27 -8.11
CA VAL A 3 2.74 0.51 -6.78
C VAL A 3 3.81 1.15 -5.87
N ALA A 4 3.56 2.38 -5.43
CA ALA A 4 4.48 3.13 -4.59
C ALA A 4 4.44 2.68 -3.13
N GLU A 5 5.60 2.61 -2.48
CA GLU A 5 5.70 2.41 -1.03
C GLU A 5 5.69 3.77 -0.33
N ILE A 6 4.86 3.91 0.72
CA ILE A 6 4.74 5.15 1.49
C ILE A 6 5.11 4.95 2.97
N PRO A 7 5.75 5.94 3.62
CA PRO A 7 5.88 5.97 5.07
C PRO A 7 4.61 6.52 5.73
N ALA A 8 4.49 6.36 7.06
CA ALA A 8 3.38 6.89 7.85
C ALA A 8 3.19 8.41 7.68
N ASP A 9 4.27 9.17 7.52
CA ASP A 9 4.24 10.64 7.35
C ASP A 9 3.43 11.10 6.13
N SER A 10 3.33 10.23 5.13
CA SER A 10 2.68 10.49 3.85
C SER A 10 1.25 9.95 3.83
N PHE A 11 0.86 9.11 4.79
CA PHE A 11 -0.43 8.42 4.81
C PHE A 11 -1.62 9.39 4.82
N GLU A 12 -1.55 10.45 5.64
CA GLU A 12 -2.63 11.44 5.74
C GLU A 12 -2.91 12.08 4.36
N ARG A 13 -1.86 12.43 3.62
CA ARG A 13 -1.98 13.06 2.30
C ARG A 13 -2.34 12.06 1.21
N ALA A 14 -1.64 10.92 1.18
CA ALA A 14 -1.74 9.93 0.11
C ALA A 14 -2.99 9.05 0.21
N VAL A 15 -3.56 8.88 1.41
CA VAL A 15 -4.70 8.00 1.66
C VAL A 15 -5.92 8.80 2.08
N LYS A 16 -5.86 9.54 3.20
CA LYS A 16 -7.06 10.19 3.76
C LYS A 16 -7.54 11.40 2.98
N ARG A 17 -6.63 12.09 2.29
CA ARG A 17 -6.93 13.26 1.45
C ARG A 17 -6.93 12.95 -0.05
N SER A 18 -6.98 11.68 -0.41
CA SER A 18 -7.03 11.27 -1.82
C SER A 18 -8.40 11.57 -2.42
N ASP A 19 -8.39 12.15 -3.64
CA ASP A 19 -9.61 12.36 -4.44
C ASP A 19 -10.15 11.05 -5.05
N LYS A 20 -9.42 9.94 -4.86
CA LYS A 20 -9.74 8.61 -5.39
C LYS A 20 -9.74 7.57 -4.28
N PRO A 21 -10.54 6.49 -4.41
CA PRO A 21 -10.38 5.32 -3.54
C PRO A 21 -8.93 4.84 -3.54
N VAL A 22 -8.40 4.55 -2.35
CA VAL A 22 -7.03 4.09 -2.16
C VAL A 22 -7.04 2.71 -1.51
N ILE A 23 -6.28 1.78 -2.09
CA ILE A 23 -6.00 0.49 -1.48
C ILE A 23 -4.54 0.49 -1.04
N VAL A 24 -4.30 0.09 0.20
CA VAL A 24 -2.95 0.03 0.79
C VAL A 24 -2.66 -1.41 1.18
N GLU A 25 -1.62 -2.00 0.59
CA GLU A 25 -1.06 -3.28 1.02
C GLU A 25 -0.13 -3.05 2.22
N PHE A 26 -0.59 -3.36 3.42
CA PHE A 26 0.25 -3.43 4.61
C PHE A 26 1.01 -4.77 4.61
N TRP A 27 2.34 -4.72 4.53
CA TRP A 27 3.16 -5.91 4.32
C TRP A 27 4.34 -6.01 5.30
N ILE A 28 4.88 -7.23 5.41
CA ILE A 28 6.09 -7.55 6.17
C ILE A 28 7.02 -8.47 5.38
N LYS A 29 8.33 -8.36 5.61
CA LYS A 29 9.36 -9.08 4.85
C LYS A 29 9.25 -10.61 4.93
N SER A 30 8.87 -11.12 6.10
CA SER A 30 8.75 -12.55 6.36
C SER A 30 7.29 -13.06 6.31
N CYS A 31 6.51 -12.62 5.32
CA CYS A 31 5.18 -13.16 5.05
C CYS A 31 5.16 -13.92 3.72
N GLY A 32 5.29 -15.25 3.78
CA GLY A 32 5.33 -16.10 2.58
C GLY A 32 4.06 -16.01 1.71
N ASN A 33 2.88 -15.85 2.33
CA ASN A 33 1.64 -15.63 1.57
C ASN A 33 1.60 -14.25 0.92
N CYS A 34 2.10 -13.20 1.59
CA CYS A 34 2.16 -11.86 1.02
C CYS A 34 3.08 -11.80 -0.20
N GLN A 35 4.20 -12.55 -0.20
CA GLN A 35 5.08 -12.65 -1.36
C GLN A 35 4.39 -13.26 -2.59
N LYS A 36 3.45 -14.21 -2.39
CA LYS A 36 2.64 -14.78 -3.48
C LYS A 36 1.53 -13.84 -3.96
N PHE A 37 0.99 -13.00 -3.06
CA PHE A 37 -0.05 -12.02 -3.37
C PHE A 37 0.52 -10.82 -4.14
N ARG A 38 1.71 -10.35 -3.79
CA ARG A 38 2.33 -9.15 -4.36
C ARG A 38 2.32 -9.07 -5.90
N PRO A 39 2.66 -10.12 -6.66
CA PRO A 39 2.61 -10.07 -8.12
C PRO A 39 1.20 -9.85 -8.69
N VAL A 40 0.16 -10.27 -7.96
CA VAL A 40 -1.23 -10.02 -8.34
C VAL A 40 -1.59 -8.57 -7.99
N TYR A 41 -1.23 -8.11 -6.79
CA TYR A 41 -1.48 -6.75 -6.33
C TYR A 41 -0.83 -5.69 -7.24
N GLU A 42 0.43 -5.89 -7.60
CA GLU A 42 1.20 -4.95 -8.44
C GLU A 42 0.68 -4.86 -9.89
N LYS A 43 -0.17 -5.80 -10.32
CA LYS A 43 -0.85 -5.76 -11.63
C LYS A 43 -2.21 -5.07 -11.62
N LEU A 44 -2.84 -4.92 -10.45
CA LEU A 44 -4.16 -4.27 -10.35
C LEU A 44 -4.20 -2.84 -10.92
N PRO A 45 -3.15 -2.00 -10.78
CA PRO A 45 -3.15 -0.67 -11.41
C PRO A 45 -3.35 -0.69 -12.93
N GLU A 46 -2.95 -1.76 -13.61
CA GLU A 46 -3.13 -1.90 -15.08
C GLU A 46 -4.59 -2.20 -15.45
N ILE A 47 -5.33 -2.84 -14.55
CA ILE A 47 -6.73 -3.24 -14.74
C ILE A 47 -7.66 -2.08 -14.37
N PHE A 48 -7.39 -1.43 -13.22
CA PHE A 48 -8.24 -0.37 -12.68
C PHE A 48 -7.89 1.03 -13.21
N GLY A 49 -6.72 1.18 -13.84
CA GLY A 49 -6.25 2.45 -14.40
C GLY A 49 -6.23 3.54 -13.33
N ASP A 50 -6.77 4.71 -13.69
CA ASP A 50 -6.77 5.88 -12.80
C ASP A 50 -7.97 5.96 -11.86
N LYS A 51 -8.80 4.91 -11.76
CA LYS A 51 -10.00 4.89 -10.90
C LYS A 51 -9.69 4.63 -9.43
N VAL A 52 -8.59 3.94 -9.16
CA VAL A 52 -8.17 3.51 -7.81
C VAL A 52 -6.67 3.72 -7.69
N GLU A 53 -6.22 4.26 -6.57
CA GLU A 53 -4.81 4.37 -6.24
C GLU A 53 -4.37 3.14 -5.44
N PHE A 54 -3.22 2.57 -5.79
CA PHE A 54 -2.67 1.39 -5.12
C PHE A 54 -1.31 1.75 -4.52
N LEU A 55 -1.22 1.60 -3.20
CA LEU A 55 -0.02 1.88 -2.42
C LEU A 55 0.38 0.65 -1.61
N LYS A 56 1.59 0.65 -1.08
CA LYS A 56 2.06 -0.34 -0.10
C LYS A 56 2.75 0.32 1.09
N MET A 57 2.71 -0.32 2.24
CA MET A 57 3.36 0.16 3.46
C MET A 57 4.01 -1.00 4.21
N ASN A 58 5.31 -0.87 4.48
CA ASN A 58 6.03 -1.81 5.33
C ASN A 58 5.70 -1.55 6.80
N MET A 59 5.06 -2.50 7.48
CA MET A 59 4.62 -2.32 8.86
C MET A 59 5.79 -2.22 9.85
N PHE A 60 6.94 -2.85 9.56
CA PHE A 60 8.11 -2.85 10.45
C PHE A 60 9.11 -1.72 10.19
N LEU A 61 8.74 -0.74 9.36
CA LEU A 61 9.63 0.40 9.09
C LEU A 61 9.68 1.37 10.28
N SER A 62 8.56 1.60 10.98
CA SER A 62 8.48 2.47 12.15
C SER A 62 7.30 2.10 13.06
N LEU A 63 7.29 2.62 14.29
CA LEU A 63 6.16 2.44 15.21
C LEU A 63 4.89 3.11 14.68
N GLU A 64 5.02 4.21 13.95
CA GLU A 64 3.91 4.91 13.31
C GLU A 64 3.30 4.08 12.17
N ASN A 65 4.13 3.40 11.36
CA ASN A 65 3.65 2.48 10.33
C ASN A 65 2.86 1.32 10.96
N LEU A 66 3.35 0.76 12.06
CA LEU A 66 2.67 -0.32 12.78
C LEU A 66 1.30 0.14 13.32
N LYS A 67 1.24 1.32 13.94
CA LYS A 67 -0.02 1.90 14.46
C LYS A 67 -1.06 2.19 13.38
N LEU A 68 -0.65 2.40 12.13
CA LEU A 68 -1.59 2.61 11.02
C LEU A 68 -2.18 1.30 10.48
N ALA A 69 -1.59 0.15 10.82
CA ALA A 69 -2.03 -1.16 10.38
C ALA A 69 -2.93 -1.89 11.39
N GLU A 70 -3.07 -1.36 12.61
CA GLU A 70 -4.00 -1.81 13.66
C GLU A 70 -5.41 -1.20 13.46
#